data_AF-A0A3D0ZW67-F1
#
_entry.id   AF-A0A3D0ZW67-F1
#
_cell.length_a   1.000
_cell.length_b   1.000
_cell.length_c   1.000
_cell.angle_alpha   90.00
_cell.angle_beta   90.00
_cell.angle_gamma   90.00
#
_symmetry.space_group_name_H-M   'P 1'
#
loop_
_entity.id
_entity.type
_entity.pdbx_description
1 polymer ?
#
loop_
_entity_poly.entity_id
_entity_poly.type
_entity_poly.pdbx_seq_one_letter_code
_entity_poly.pdbx_strand_id
1 'polypeptide(L)'
;MIQADYCAESSSNSTNNVCEKVKWRRMTHLIGKLIILVTALTAATTRADLVATVDRTIISDSDFLTLTVRASNETADNEPDFSVLDRDFEVLSVSPQRNSSFSIINGRTTSISYVDYVIRLAPKRLGNLNIPAIRASSFSTRPIPIRVQPLTAAEQRQMNQFVYFETTVDTNEVYVQGQIIYTVKLFYNESIGGDFPQAPELPDTVVETLDNEKRYESIVNGTRYYVLEKRYAIFPQRSGELVIPKERFNGSLGRGGIFARKQPVSAVSKSHRINVKTIPTSFSGEYWLPAKNLTLVDSWADPNRSFEVGEPVNRTITLSVTGLANTSLPEMINFSADNAKVYADPPSTANEVSEDGLNARQITTIGIVPIEAGELYLPEIAIPWWNTLTDREQVAILPAVTVTVLPSSTKTSNVPTVTIPVTELSQPSVIQTSERSYWKWSTILLGLLFLFSAWQWLILRRHVAVLESANVIPSETAAFVVPDEQREYKALKTACTRNRARDAHHQLLLWAKARYPNVSHRNQLSHESEQLAKALGELESHLFSNESETSWRGSAMIEAVDALRNKTPASTGNRMLTESLNPT
;
A
#
# COMPACT_ATOMS: atom_id res chain seq x y z
N MET A 1 15.30 64.92 -79.80
CA MET A 1 16.48 65.28 -80.61
C MET A 1 16.66 64.16 -81.63
N ILE A 2 16.11 64.37 -82.84
CA ILE A 2 16.70 64.14 -84.18
C ILE A 2 17.97 63.26 -84.19
N GLN A 3 18.27 62.26 -85.03
CA GLN A 3 17.86 61.72 -86.35
C GLN A 3 18.35 60.24 -86.36
N ALA A 4 17.73 59.31 -87.10
CA ALA A 4 18.21 58.75 -88.39
C ALA A 4 19.66 58.21 -88.36
N ASP A 5 20.03 57.07 -88.96
CA ASP A 5 19.62 56.60 -90.27
C ASP A 5 20.29 55.24 -90.61
N TYR A 6 19.81 54.62 -91.69
CA TYR A 6 20.46 53.64 -92.59
C TYR A 6 20.46 52.12 -92.34
N CYS A 7 19.88 51.45 -93.34
CA CYS A 7 19.92 50.04 -93.70
C CYS A 7 21.29 49.61 -94.26
N ALA A 8 21.66 48.35 -94.07
CA ALA A 8 22.43 47.58 -95.04
C ALA A 8 22.14 46.08 -94.90
N GLU A 9 21.94 45.46 -96.05
CA GLU A 9 21.52 44.10 -96.32
C GLU A 9 22.76 43.24 -96.60
N SER A 10 22.97 42.10 -95.91
CA SER A 10 23.66 40.95 -96.49
C SER A 10 23.57 39.69 -95.61
N SER A 11 22.94 38.66 -96.17
CA SER A 11 23.37 37.25 -96.17
C SER A 11 23.78 36.53 -94.87
N SER A 12 23.09 35.40 -94.69
CA SER A 12 23.60 34.09 -94.26
C SER A 12 23.56 33.73 -92.78
N ASN A 13 22.71 32.74 -92.53
CA ASN A 13 22.85 31.59 -91.64
C ASN A 13 23.22 31.75 -90.15
N SER A 14 22.35 31.11 -89.37
CA SER A 14 22.54 30.58 -88.01
C SER A 14 22.46 31.61 -86.87
N THR A 15 21.44 31.46 -86.02
CA THR A 15 21.49 31.51 -84.54
C THR A 15 20.09 31.76 -83.92
N ASN A 16 19.14 30.86 -84.17
CA ASN A 16 18.05 30.64 -83.21
C ASN A 16 18.64 29.87 -82.02
N ASN A 17 19.09 30.53 -80.93
CA ASN A 17 19.28 29.84 -79.64
C ASN A 17 19.66 30.70 -78.41
N VAL A 18 19.19 31.94 -78.25
CA VAL A 18 19.54 32.72 -77.03
C VAL A 18 18.33 33.27 -76.23
N CYS A 19 17.10 33.29 -76.76
CA CYS A 19 15.97 33.91 -76.04
C CYS A 19 15.00 32.94 -75.32
N GLU A 20 15.34 31.65 -75.16
CA GLU A 20 14.46 30.68 -74.47
C GLU A 20 15.05 30.13 -73.15
N LYS A 21 16.34 30.40 -72.87
CA LYS A 21 17.04 29.83 -71.70
C LYS A 21 16.85 30.60 -70.38
N VAL A 22 16.22 31.79 -70.38
CA VAL A 22 16.09 32.62 -69.17
C VAL A 22 14.73 32.49 -68.48
N LYS A 23 13.65 32.14 -69.20
CA LYS A 23 12.32 31.88 -68.58
C LYS A 23 12.25 30.51 -67.91
N TRP A 24 12.93 29.50 -68.44
CA TRP A 24 12.95 28.15 -67.86
C TRP A 24 13.72 28.05 -66.54
N ARG A 25 14.79 28.84 -66.32
CA ARG A 25 15.56 28.81 -65.05
C ARG A 25 14.80 29.43 -63.87
N ARG A 26 13.91 30.40 -64.08
CA ARG A 26 13.08 30.96 -62.99
C ARG A 26 11.88 30.07 -62.65
N MET A 27 11.31 29.36 -63.64
CA MET A 27 10.20 28.42 -63.43
C MET A 27 10.67 27.14 -62.71
N THR A 28 11.85 26.59 -63.04
CA THR A 28 12.39 25.40 -62.39
C THR A 28 12.83 25.65 -60.94
N HIS A 29 13.27 26.86 -60.60
CA HIS A 29 13.55 27.23 -59.20
C HIS A 29 12.28 27.44 -58.36
N LEU A 30 11.16 27.87 -58.96
CA LEU A 30 9.86 27.97 -58.26
C LEU A 30 9.23 26.60 -58.04
N ILE A 31 9.27 25.71 -59.03
CA ILE A 31 8.77 24.34 -58.91
C ILE A 31 9.64 23.52 -57.93
N GLY A 32 10.97 23.69 -57.96
CA GLY A 32 11.87 23.05 -57.00
C GLY A 32 11.65 23.53 -55.56
N LYS A 33 11.39 24.83 -55.35
CA LYS A 33 11.05 25.36 -54.02
C LYS A 33 9.67 24.89 -53.54
N LEU A 34 8.69 24.75 -54.44
CA LEU A 34 7.36 24.22 -54.09
C LEU A 34 7.41 22.73 -53.72
N ILE A 35 8.22 21.92 -54.42
CA ILE A 35 8.41 20.48 -54.12
C ILE A 35 9.16 20.30 -52.78
N ILE A 36 10.12 21.16 -52.47
CA ILE A 36 10.82 21.15 -51.16
C ILE A 36 9.89 21.61 -50.03
N LEU A 37 8.98 22.57 -50.28
CA LEU A 37 7.98 23.01 -49.30
C LEU A 37 6.92 21.92 -49.04
N VAL A 38 6.51 21.19 -50.08
CA VAL A 38 5.53 20.09 -49.97
C VAL A 38 6.12 18.83 -49.33
N THR A 39 7.41 18.54 -49.56
CA THR A 39 8.11 17.45 -48.84
C THR A 39 8.52 17.82 -47.42
N ALA A 40 8.68 19.12 -47.10
CA ALA A 40 8.85 19.59 -45.72
C ALA A 40 7.55 19.56 -44.90
N LEU A 41 6.39 19.60 -45.56
CA LEU A 41 5.08 19.55 -44.88
C LEU A 41 4.62 18.11 -44.52
N THR A 42 5.30 17.08 -45.00
CA THR A 42 5.12 15.68 -44.58
C THR A 42 5.98 15.27 -43.38
N ALA A 43 6.60 16.24 -42.69
CA ALA A 43 7.38 15.98 -41.50
C ALA A 43 6.49 15.51 -40.33
N ALA A 44 6.44 14.19 -40.16
CA ALA A 44 6.14 13.43 -38.94
C ALA A 44 5.06 14.00 -38.02
N THR A 45 3.81 13.55 -38.21
CA THR A 45 2.89 13.44 -37.06
C THR A 45 3.48 12.38 -36.11
N THR A 46 4.12 12.80 -35.03
CA THR A 46 4.32 11.93 -33.86
C THR A 46 2.93 11.62 -33.34
N ARG A 47 2.37 10.47 -33.70
CA ARG A 47 1.09 10.02 -33.12
C ARG A 47 1.36 9.72 -31.65
N ALA A 48 0.71 10.47 -30.76
CA ALA A 48 0.41 9.96 -29.43
C ALA A 48 -0.28 8.61 -29.60
N ASP A 49 0.28 7.57 -28.98
CA ASP A 49 -0.16 6.19 -29.15
C ASP A 49 -0.68 5.67 -27.81
N LEU A 50 -1.80 4.97 -27.87
CA LEU A 50 -2.40 4.25 -26.75
C LEU A 50 -2.38 2.77 -27.12
N VAL A 51 -1.42 2.04 -26.58
CA VAL A 51 -1.17 0.64 -26.95
C VAL A 51 -1.48 -0.26 -25.76
N ALA A 52 -2.26 -1.30 -25.99
CA ALA A 52 -2.48 -2.37 -25.03
C ALA A 52 -1.72 -3.62 -25.45
N THR A 53 -1.07 -4.27 -24.48
CA THR A 53 -0.41 -5.57 -24.65
C THR A 53 -0.71 -6.46 -23.46
N VAL A 54 -0.77 -7.77 -23.67
CA VAL A 54 -0.91 -8.77 -22.60
C VAL A 54 0.31 -9.67 -22.57
N ASP A 55 0.63 -10.19 -21.37
CA ASP A 55 1.69 -11.20 -21.18
C ASP A 55 1.32 -12.57 -21.77
N ARG A 56 0.03 -12.90 -21.84
CA ARG A 56 -0.50 -14.16 -22.37
C ARG A 56 -1.92 -14.01 -22.90
N THR A 57 -2.22 -14.71 -23.99
CA THR A 57 -3.54 -14.72 -24.66
C THR A 57 -4.31 -16.02 -24.45
N ILE A 58 -3.68 -17.04 -23.87
CA ILE A 58 -4.31 -18.29 -23.45
C ILE A 58 -4.02 -18.46 -21.96
N ILE A 59 -5.08 -18.57 -21.16
CA ILE A 59 -5.00 -18.68 -19.70
C ILE A 59 -5.99 -19.73 -19.20
N SER A 60 -5.79 -20.23 -17.99
CA SER A 60 -6.83 -21.00 -17.31
C SER A 60 -7.87 -20.10 -16.61
N ASP A 61 -9.00 -20.66 -16.17
CA ASP A 61 -9.98 -19.98 -15.32
C ASP A 61 -9.49 -19.69 -13.89
N SER A 62 -8.34 -20.25 -13.55
CA SER A 62 -7.59 -20.07 -12.31
C SER A 62 -6.36 -19.17 -12.48
N ASP A 63 -6.02 -18.74 -13.69
CA ASP A 63 -4.92 -17.81 -13.93
C ASP A 63 -5.41 -16.36 -13.90
N PHE A 64 -4.48 -15.44 -13.72
CA PHE A 64 -4.66 -14.04 -14.12
C PHE A 64 -3.66 -13.71 -15.22
N LEU A 65 -3.98 -12.70 -16.01
CA LEU A 65 -3.08 -12.11 -16.99
C LEU A 65 -2.69 -10.69 -16.58
N THR A 66 -1.58 -10.22 -17.13
CA THR A 66 -1.12 -8.84 -16.96
C THR A 66 -1.39 -8.08 -18.25
N LEU A 67 -2.29 -7.11 -18.19
CA LEU A 67 -2.56 -6.15 -19.25
C LEU A 67 -1.73 -4.89 -18.98
N THR A 68 -0.87 -4.54 -19.93
CA THR A 68 -0.11 -3.29 -19.91
C THR A 68 -0.71 -2.34 -20.93
N VAL A 69 -1.22 -1.20 -20.47
CA VAL A 69 -1.70 -0.10 -21.34
C VAL A 69 -0.70 1.04 -21.28
N ARG A 70 0.00 1.27 -22.39
CA ARG A 70 0.98 2.36 -22.53
C ARG A 70 0.32 3.60 -23.09
N ALA A 71 0.34 4.69 -22.34
CA ALA A 71 -0.09 6.02 -22.75
C ALA A 71 1.12 6.94 -22.92
N SER A 72 1.33 7.48 -24.12
CA SER A 72 2.36 8.51 -24.39
C SER A 72 2.11 9.84 -23.65
N ASN A 73 3.11 10.74 -23.59
CA ASN A 73 3.05 12.00 -22.82
C ASN A 73 1.80 12.87 -23.08
N GLU A 74 1.34 12.99 -24.33
CA GLU A 74 0.15 13.78 -24.69
C GLU A 74 -1.16 13.10 -24.25
N THR A 75 -1.13 11.79 -24.02
CA THR A 75 -2.25 10.98 -23.50
C THR A 75 -2.16 10.75 -21.99
N ALA A 76 -1.02 11.03 -21.35
CA ALA A 76 -0.76 10.73 -19.94
C ALA A 76 -1.54 11.62 -18.96
N ASP A 77 -2.01 12.78 -19.42
CA ASP A 77 -2.88 13.68 -18.65
C ASP A 77 -4.35 13.21 -18.63
N ASN A 78 -4.72 12.26 -19.49
CA ASN A 78 -6.05 11.66 -19.54
C ASN A 78 -5.98 10.18 -19.14
N GLU A 79 -6.46 9.86 -17.94
CA GLU A 79 -6.47 8.48 -17.45
C GLU A 79 -7.36 7.57 -18.33
N PRO A 80 -6.87 6.40 -18.78
CA PRO A 80 -7.69 5.47 -19.56
C PRO A 80 -8.84 4.88 -18.75
N ASP A 81 -10.00 4.70 -19.39
CA ASP A 81 -11.18 4.09 -18.76
C ASP A 81 -11.09 2.56 -18.77
N PHE A 82 -10.93 1.96 -17.60
CA PHE A 82 -10.82 0.50 -17.40
C PHE A 82 -12.15 -0.18 -17.04
N SER A 83 -13.25 0.56 -16.84
CA SER A 83 -14.55 -0.01 -16.46
C SER A 83 -15.11 -0.99 -17.50
N VAL A 84 -14.69 -0.83 -18.77
CA VAL A 84 -15.04 -1.75 -19.88
C VAL A 84 -14.55 -3.18 -19.65
N LEU A 85 -13.57 -3.40 -18.76
CA LEU A 85 -13.00 -4.70 -18.45
C LEU A 85 -13.92 -5.53 -17.53
N ASP A 86 -14.71 -4.87 -16.68
CA ASP A 86 -15.50 -5.51 -15.62
C ASP A 86 -16.57 -6.47 -16.14
N ARG A 87 -16.92 -6.37 -17.42
CA ARG A 87 -17.87 -7.29 -18.06
C ARG A 87 -17.34 -8.73 -18.10
N ASP A 88 -16.06 -8.90 -18.43
CA ASP A 88 -15.44 -10.20 -18.72
C ASP A 88 -14.34 -10.57 -17.73
N PHE A 89 -13.76 -9.58 -17.05
CA PHE A 89 -12.64 -9.73 -16.15
C PHE A 89 -12.94 -9.09 -14.79
N GLU A 90 -12.33 -9.63 -13.75
CA GLU A 90 -12.22 -9.01 -12.44
C GLU A 90 -10.87 -8.28 -12.38
N VAL A 91 -10.90 -6.97 -12.13
CA VAL A 91 -9.69 -6.14 -12.04
C VAL A 91 -9.09 -6.30 -10.65
N LEU A 92 -8.01 -7.07 -10.55
CA LEU A 92 -7.35 -7.37 -9.27
C LEU A 92 -6.49 -6.20 -8.78
N SER A 93 -5.82 -5.51 -9.70
CA SER A 93 -4.98 -4.35 -9.37
C SER A 93 -4.76 -3.47 -10.60
N VAL A 94 -4.66 -2.16 -10.39
CA VAL A 94 -4.22 -1.17 -11.39
C VAL A 94 -3.03 -0.42 -10.81
N SER A 95 -1.89 -0.41 -11.52
CA SER A 95 -0.67 0.25 -11.06
C SER A 95 -0.08 1.13 -12.16
N PRO A 96 -0.18 2.47 -12.04
CA PRO A 96 0.44 3.38 -13.00
C PRO A 96 1.95 3.50 -12.74
N GLN A 97 2.76 3.30 -13.78
CA GLN A 97 4.21 3.43 -13.75
C GLN A 97 4.64 4.54 -14.73
N ARG A 98 5.19 5.64 -14.21
CA ARG A 98 5.68 6.75 -15.03
C ARG A 98 7.11 6.48 -15.46
N ASN A 99 7.32 6.38 -16.76
CA ASN A 99 8.63 6.12 -17.35
C ASN A 99 9.05 7.31 -18.22
N SER A 100 10.33 7.68 -18.17
CA SER A 100 10.91 8.71 -19.03
C SER A 100 12.17 8.17 -19.70
N SER A 101 12.19 8.16 -21.03
CA SER A 101 13.37 7.84 -21.83
C SER A 101 13.91 9.10 -22.50
N PHE A 102 15.24 9.26 -22.48
CA PHE A 102 15.94 10.40 -23.04
C PHE A 102 16.87 9.90 -24.16
N SER A 103 16.66 10.39 -25.39
CA SER A 103 17.52 10.07 -26.53
C SER A 103 17.99 11.35 -27.20
N ILE A 104 19.31 11.44 -27.43
CA ILE A 104 19.94 12.52 -28.18
C ILE A 104 20.34 11.95 -29.54
N ILE A 105 19.74 12.44 -30.61
CA ILE A 105 20.10 12.09 -31.99
C ILE A 105 20.47 13.38 -32.73
N ASN A 106 21.70 13.48 -33.25
CA ASN A 106 22.22 14.64 -33.98
C ASN A 106 22.05 15.99 -33.26
N GLY A 107 22.29 16.03 -31.94
CA GLY A 107 22.19 17.27 -31.15
C GLY A 107 20.76 17.78 -30.90
N ARG A 108 19.72 17.06 -31.35
CA ARG A 108 18.34 17.28 -30.94
C ARG A 108 18.00 16.36 -29.79
N THR A 109 17.59 16.97 -28.68
CA THR A 109 17.06 16.27 -27.51
C THR A 109 15.63 15.82 -27.80
N THR A 110 15.37 14.52 -27.75
CA THR A 110 14.02 13.96 -27.73
C THR A 110 13.77 13.31 -26.37
N SER A 111 12.79 13.83 -25.63
CA SER A 111 12.30 13.23 -24.39
C SER A 111 11.00 12.51 -24.70
N ILE A 112 10.95 11.19 -24.42
CA ILE A 112 9.73 10.39 -24.54
C ILE A 112 9.35 9.96 -23.14
N SER A 113 8.36 10.62 -22.55
CA SER A 113 7.67 10.15 -21.35
C SER A 113 6.40 9.38 -21.73
N TYR A 114 6.14 8.30 -20.99
CA TYR A 114 4.93 7.50 -21.12
C TYR A 114 4.54 6.94 -19.76
N VAL A 115 3.27 6.59 -19.62
CA VAL A 115 2.72 5.93 -18.43
C VAL A 115 2.29 4.54 -18.83
N ASP A 116 2.85 3.53 -18.17
CA ASP A 116 2.41 2.14 -18.28
C ASP A 116 1.42 1.86 -17.14
N TYR A 117 0.16 1.66 -17.50
CA TYR A 117 -0.85 1.13 -16.58
C TYR A 117 -0.76 -0.39 -16.59
N VAL A 118 -0.19 -0.96 -15.52
CA VAL A 118 -0.04 -2.40 -15.34
C VAL A 118 -1.25 -2.92 -14.56
N ILE A 119 -2.05 -3.76 -15.21
CA ILE A 119 -3.36 -4.20 -14.73
C ILE A 119 -3.36 -5.72 -14.62
N ARG A 120 -3.73 -6.26 -13.45
CA ARG A 120 -3.91 -7.72 -13.27
C ARG A 120 -5.39 -8.06 -13.43
N LEU A 121 -5.68 -8.99 -14.34
CA LEU A 121 -7.05 -9.37 -14.70
C LEU A 121 -7.27 -10.86 -14.47
N ALA A 122 -8.30 -11.21 -13.70
CA ALA A 122 -8.79 -12.59 -13.59
C ALA A 122 -10.03 -12.79 -14.47
N PRO A 123 -10.18 -13.91 -15.19
CA PRO A 123 -11.35 -14.15 -16.03
C PRO A 123 -12.59 -14.49 -15.20
N LYS A 124 -13.75 -13.94 -15.57
CA LYS A 124 -15.02 -14.26 -14.91
C LYS A 124 -15.69 -15.53 -15.46
N ARG A 125 -15.32 -15.96 -16.68
CA ARG A 125 -15.93 -17.10 -17.37
C ARG A 125 -14.97 -17.79 -18.35
N LEU A 126 -15.27 -19.06 -18.65
CA LEU A 126 -14.54 -19.87 -19.63
C LEU A 126 -14.84 -19.45 -21.07
N GLY A 127 -13.97 -19.85 -22.00
CA GLY A 127 -14.15 -19.66 -23.44
C GLY A 127 -13.36 -18.47 -24.00
N ASN A 128 -13.81 -17.92 -25.12
CA ASN A 128 -13.15 -16.78 -25.75
C ASN A 128 -13.70 -15.47 -25.14
N LEU A 129 -12.90 -14.81 -24.32
CA LEU A 129 -13.12 -13.47 -23.81
C LEU A 129 -12.45 -12.43 -24.71
N ASN A 130 -12.83 -11.17 -24.55
CA ASN A 130 -12.21 -10.08 -25.28
C ASN A 130 -11.94 -8.94 -24.32
N ILE A 131 -10.69 -8.46 -24.28
CA ILE A 131 -10.35 -7.16 -23.69
C ILE A 131 -10.82 -6.11 -24.69
N PRO A 132 -11.88 -5.33 -24.40
CA PRO A 132 -12.40 -4.35 -25.33
C PRO A 132 -11.38 -3.25 -25.63
N ALA A 133 -11.67 -2.44 -26.65
CA ALA A 133 -10.88 -1.25 -26.91
C ALA A 133 -10.98 -0.27 -25.72
N ILE A 134 -9.86 -0.03 -25.05
CA ILE A 134 -9.74 0.91 -23.92
C ILE A 134 -9.58 2.29 -24.51
N ARG A 135 -10.30 3.28 -23.96
CA ARG A 135 -10.28 4.66 -24.45
C ARG A 135 -9.57 5.57 -23.44
N ALA A 136 -8.77 6.49 -23.97
CA ALA A 136 -8.23 7.63 -23.25
C ALA A 136 -8.42 8.87 -24.14
N SER A 137 -9.39 9.72 -23.79
CA SER A 137 -9.80 10.87 -24.62
C SER A 137 -10.13 10.43 -26.07
N SER A 138 -9.44 10.96 -27.09
CA SER A 138 -9.61 10.61 -28.51
C SER A 138 -8.88 9.34 -28.95
N PHE A 139 -8.10 8.70 -28.08
CA PHE A 139 -7.29 7.54 -28.42
C PHE A 139 -7.95 6.25 -27.94
N SER A 140 -7.73 5.16 -28.68
CA SER A 140 -8.29 3.87 -28.34
C SER A 140 -7.36 2.73 -28.71
N THR A 141 -7.25 1.75 -27.81
CA THR A 141 -6.47 0.54 -28.05
C THR A 141 -7.18 -0.39 -29.03
N ARG A 142 -6.45 -1.38 -29.55
CA ARG A 142 -7.08 -2.49 -30.29
C ARG A 142 -7.62 -3.53 -29.30
N PRO A 143 -8.80 -4.13 -29.56
CA PRO A 143 -9.29 -5.23 -28.75
C PRO A 143 -8.32 -6.43 -28.78
N ILE A 144 -8.19 -7.13 -27.64
CA ILE A 144 -7.30 -8.28 -27.51
C ILE A 144 -8.14 -9.52 -27.13
N PRO A 145 -8.22 -10.54 -28.01
CA PRO A 145 -8.92 -11.78 -27.69
C PRO A 145 -8.12 -12.62 -26.70
N ILE A 146 -8.78 -13.13 -25.67
CA ILE A 146 -8.22 -14.00 -24.62
C ILE A 146 -8.98 -15.32 -24.62
N ARG A 147 -8.28 -16.45 -24.67
CA ARG A 147 -8.88 -17.78 -24.57
C ARG A 147 -8.68 -18.34 -23.17
N VAL A 148 -9.78 -18.58 -22.48
CA VAL A 148 -9.83 -19.13 -21.12
C VAL A 148 -10.23 -20.60 -21.21
N GLN A 149 -9.37 -21.48 -20.72
CA GLN A 149 -9.57 -22.93 -20.72
C GLN A 149 -9.67 -23.47 -19.29
N PRO A 150 -10.40 -24.55 -19.03
CA PRO A 150 -10.37 -25.17 -17.71
C PRO A 150 -9.00 -25.82 -17.47
N LEU A 151 -8.50 -25.79 -16.23
CA LEU A 151 -7.39 -26.65 -15.82
C LEU A 151 -7.76 -28.12 -16.02
N THR A 152 -6.79 -28.94 -16.46
CA THR A 152 -6.98 -30.38 -16.41
C THR A 152 -7.03 -30.86 -14.95
N ALA A 153 -7.75 -31.97 -14.70
CA ALA A 153 -7.84 -32.52 -13.34
C ALA A 153 -6.46 -32.88 -12.73
N ALA A 154 -5.45 -33.17 -13.58
CA ALA A 154 -4.09 -33.42 -13.13
C ALA A 154 -3.39 -32.12 -12.69
N GLU A 155 -3.47 -31.05 -13.49
CA GLU A 155 -2.89 -29.75 -13.15
C GLU A 155 -3.55 -29.15 -11.90
N GLN A 156 -4.88 -29.30 -11.74
CA GLN A 156 -5.58 -28.87 -10.53
C GLN A 156 -5.08 -29.60 -9.29
N ARG A 157 -4.87 -30.92 -9.37
CA ARG A 157 -4.34 -31.70 -8.22
C ARG A 157 -2.93 -31.26 -7.87
N GLN A 158 -2.09 -31.00 -8.86
CA GLN A 158 -0.73 -30.51 -8.64
C GLN A 158 -0.76 -29.10 -8.02
N MET A 159 -1.63 -28.21 -8.49
CA MET A 159 -1.79 -26.87 -7.91
C MET A 159 -2.24 -26.93 -6.44
N ASN A 160 -3.23 -27.79 -6.15
CA ASN A 160 -3.75 -27.99 -4.79
C ASN A 160 -2.72 -28.57 -3.82
N GLN A 161 -1.62 -29.17 -4.29
CA GLN A 161 -0.50 -29.57 -3.42
C GLN A 161 0.32 -28.37 -2.94
N PHE A 162 0.33 -27.26 -3.69
CA PHE A 162 1.08 -26.06 -3.32
C PHE A 162 0.24 -25.06 -2.57
N VAL A 163 -0.98 -24.83 -3.04
CA VAL A 163 -1.92 -23.90 -2.46
C VAL A 163 -3.34 -24.41 -2.62
N TYR A 164 -4.10 -24.47 -1.53
CA TYR A 164 -5.53 -24.76 -1.58
C TYR A 164 -6.28 -23.95 -0.55
N PHE A 165 -7.56 -23.74 -0.84
CA PHE A 165 -8.42 -22.85 -0.09
C PHE A 165 -9.59 -23.63 0.48
N GLU A 166 -9.78 -23.53 1.79
CA GLU A 166 -10.80 -24.24 2.53
C GLU A 166 -11.68 -23.22 3.26
N THR A 167 -12.98 -23.45 3.22
CA THR A 167 -13.96 -22.61 3.88
C THR A 167 -14.96 -23.50 4.59
N THR A 168 -15.31 -23.15 5.81
CA THR A 168 -16.27 -23.89 6.63
C THR A 168 -17.26 -22.95 7.29
N VAL A 169 -18.49 -23.43 7.49
CA VAL A 169 -19.51 -22.80 8.34
C VAL A 169 -19.75 -23.71 9.54
N ASP A 170 -20.05 -23.13 10.70
CA ASP A 170 -20.35 -23.90 11.92
C ASP A 170 -21.74 -24.55 11.88
N THR A 171 -22.68 -23.96 11.15
CA THR A 171 -24.03 -24.49 10.94
C THR A 171 -24.51 -24.29 9.51
N ASN A 172 -25.41 -25.15 9.04
CA ASN A 172 -26.14 -25.00 7.76
C ASN A 172 -27.57 -24.45 7.96
N GLU A 173 -27.96 -24.19 9.21
CA GLU A 173 -29.28 -23.69 9.56
C GLU A 173 -29.17 -22.72 10.74
N VAL A 174 -29.80 -21.56 10.61
CA VAL A 174 -29.75 -20.51 11.63
C VAL A 174 -31.09 -19.77 11.67
N TYR A 175 -31.43 -19.14 12.79
CA TYR A 175 -32.52 -18.18 12.81
C TYR A 175 -32.11 -16.84 12.23
N VAL A 176 -33.06 -16.06 11.73
CA VAL A 176 -32.84 -14.66 11.38
C VAL A 176 -32.16 -13.92 12.54
N GLN A 177 -31.18 -13.08 12.23
CA GLN A 177 -30.30 -12.37 13.17
C GLN A 177 -29.43 -13.27 14.06
N GLY A 178 -29.48 -14.59 13.90
CA GLY A 178 -28.57 -15.51 14.56
C GLY A 178 -27.19 -15.55 13.89
N GLN A 179 -26.18 -15.92 14.65
CA GLN A 179 -24.80 -15.98 14.17
C GLN A 179 -24.50 -17.25 13.37
N ILE A 180 -23.79 -17.07 12.26
CA ILE A 180 -23.05 -18.12 11.57
C ILE A 180 -21.56 -17.78 11.67
N ILE A 181 -20.72 -18.72 12.08
CA ILE A 181 -19.27 -18.56 12.05
C ILE A 181 -18.75 -19.10 10.73
N TYR A 182 -18.21 -18.21 9.92
CA TYR A 182 -17.60 -18.53 8.65
C TYR A 182 -16.08 -18.44 8.77
N THR A 183 -15.40 -19.56 8.53
CA THR A 183 -13.95 -19.68 8.64
C THR A 183 -13.34 -19.88 7.27
N VAL A 184 -12.31 -19.10 6.98
CA VAL A 184 -11.62 -19.06 5.69
C VAL A 184 -10.15 -19.41 5.91
N LYS A 185 -9.65 -20.46 5.28
CA LYS A 185 -8.29 -20.98 5.45
C LYS A 185 -7.59 -21.12 4.10
N LEU A 186 -6.44 -20.47 3.94
CA LEU A 186 -5.53 -20.72 2.82
C LEU A 186 -4.34 -21.53 3.32
N PHE A 187 -4.19 -22.73 2.76
CA PHE A 187 -3.05 -23.59 3.00
C PHE A 187 -2.04 -23.39 1.87
N TYR A 188 -0.77 -23.19 2.22
CA TYR A 188 0.31 -23.09 1.26
C TYR A 188 1.62 -23.67 1.81
N ASN A 189 2.42 -24.35 0.99
CA ASN A 189 3.69 -24.95 1.43
C ASN A 189 4.94 -24.30 0.81
N GLU A 190 4.76 -23.34 -0.09
CA GLU A 190 5.81 -22.51 -0.66
C GLU A 190 5.52 -21.03 -0.45
N SER A 191 6.52 -20.16 -0.67
CA SER A 191 6.33 -18.71 -0.58
C SER A 191 5.26 -18.25 -1.55
N ILE A 192 4.15 -17.71 -1.02
CA ILE A 192 3.08 -17.09 -1.81
C ILE A 192 3.16 -15.56 -1.72
N GLY A 193 2.76 -14.90 -2.79
CA GLY A 193 2.39 -13.48 -2.78
C GLY A 193 0.95 -13.33 -3.28
N GLY A 194 0.31 -12.20 -2.98
CA GLY A 194 -1.08 -11.93 -3.32
C GLY A 194 -1.89 -11.56 -2.09
N ASP A 195 -3.06 -10.97 -2.33
CA ASP A 195 -3.94 -10.52 -1.26
C ASP A 195 -4.92 -11.62 -0.88
N PHE A 196 -5.10 -11.81 0.42
CA PHE A 196 -6.11 -12.72 0.93
C PHE A 196 -7.50 -12.10 0.73
N PRO A 197 -8.54 -12.91 0.40
CA PRO A 197 -9.90 -12.38 0.22
C PRO A 197 -10.38 -11.50 1.38
N GLN A 198 -11.14 -10.47 1.02
CA GLN A 198 -11.87 -9.63 1.97
C GLN A 198 -13.10 -10.39 2.50
N ALA A 199 -13.78 -9.81 3.49
CA ALA A 199 -15.05 -10.36 3.96
C ALA A 199 -16.05 -10.49 2.79
N PRO A 200 -16.84 -11.59 2.73
CA PRO A 200 -17.79 -11.79 1.64
C PRO A 200 -18.91 -10.75 1.69
N GLU A 201 -19.23 -10.16 0.54
CA GLU A 201 -20.40 -9.30 0.40
C GLU A 201 -21.65 -10.17 0.23
N LEU A 202 -22.57 -10.07 1.20
CA LEU A 202 -23.79 -10.87 1.25
C LEU A 202 -25.01 -9.95 1.32
N PRO A 203 -26.09 -10.23 0.55
CA PRO A 203 -27.31 -9.43 0.58
C PRO A 203 -28.01 -9.59 1.94
N ASP A 204 -28.65 -8.51 2.40
CA ASP A 204 -29.46 -8.48 3.64
C ASP A 204 -28.75 -9.13 4.84
N THR A 205 -27.44 -8.92 4.98
CA THR A 205 -26.61 -9.62 5.95
C THR A 205 -25.56 -8.67 6.53
N VAL A 206 -25.32 -8.76 7.84
CA VAL A 206 -24.23 -8.06 8.51
C VAL A 206 -23.08 -9.04 8.69
N VAL A 207 -21.86 -8.64 8.30
CA VAL A 207 -20.65 -9.45 8.42
C VAL A 207 -19.65 -8.73 9.30
N GLU A 208 -19.32 -9.35 10.43
CA GLU A 208 -18.35 -8.84 11.41
C GLU A 208 -17.09 -9.69 11.39
N THR A 209 -15.91 -9.07 11.48
CA THR A 209 -14.65 -9.81 11.54
C THR A 209 -14.37 -10.25 12.97
N LEU A 210 -14.23 -11.56 13.18
CA LEU A 210 -13.80 -12.14 14.45
C LEU A 210 -12.28 -12.12 14.55
N ASP A 211 -11.61 -12.75 13.57
CA ASP A 211 -10.16 -12.81 13.49
C ASP A 211 -9.69 -12.23 12.16
N ASN A 212 -8.97 -11.10 12.23
CA ASN A 212 -8.46 -10.41 11.03
C ASN A 212 -7.41 -11.24 10.28
N GLU A 213 -6.51 -11.91 11.00
CA GLU A 213 -5.51 -12.81 10.41
C GLU A 213 -4.81 -13.65 11.48
N LYS A 214 -4.89 -14.98 11.36
CA LYS A 214 -4.11 -15.92 12.17
C LYS A 214 -3.22 -16.76 11.26
N ARG A 215 -1.92 -16.80 11.57
CA ARG A 215 -0.94 -17.61 10.83
C ARG A 215 -0.38 -18.72 11.71
N TYR A 216 -0.40 -19.95 11.22
CA TYR A 216 0.17 -21.10 11.94
C TYR A 216 0.58 -22.21 10.96
N GLU A 217 1.34 -23.20 11.44
CA GLU A 217 1.73 -24.38 10.65
C GLU A 217 0.78 -25.54 10.92
N SER A 218 0.45 -26.32 9.88
CA SER A 218 -0.33 -27.55 9.99
C SER A 218 0.25 -28.64 9.11
N ILE A 219 0.14 -29.89 9.54
CA ILE A 219 0.57 -31.06 8.77
C ILE A 219 -0.68 -31.76 8.23
N VAL A 220 -0.82 -31.80 6.91
CA VAL A 220 -1.93 -32.45 6.21
C VAL A 220 -1.36 -33.52 5.29
N ASN A 221 -1.76 -34.78 5.49
CA ASN A 221 -1.26 -35.94 4.72
C ASN A 221 0.28 -36.03 4.66
N GLY A 222 0.97 -35.74 5.77
CA GLY A 222 2.43 -35.76 5.86
C GLY A 222 3.14 -34.57 5.22
N THR A 223 2.41 -33.63 4.62
CA THR A 223 2.96 -32.40 4.05
C THR A 223 2.75 -31.23 5.01
N ARG A 224 3.81 -30.46 5.28
CA ARG A 224 3.71 -29.25 6.09
C ARG A 224 3.17 -28.09 5.26
N TYR A 225 2.14 -27.45 5.76
CA TYR A 225 1.54 -26.23 5.22
C TYR A 225 1.64 -25.10 6.24
N TYR A 226 1.82 -23.90 5.75
CA TYR A 226 1.43 -22.68 6.44
C TYR A 226 -0.05 -22.43 6.18
N VAL A 227 -0.76 -22.00 7.22
CA VAL A 227 -2.19 -21.70 7.19
C VAL A 227 -2.37 -20.23 7.52
N LEU A 228 -3.05 -19.52 6.63
CA LEU A 228 -3.62 -18.21 6.92
C LEU A 228 -5.12 -18.39 7.13
N GLU A 229 -5.59 -18.10 8.35
CA GLU A 229 -6.98 -18.25 8.77
C GLU A 229 -7.59 -16.88 9.07
N LYS A 230 -8.82 -16.67 8.58
CA LYS A 230 -9.70 -15.57 8.97
C LYS A 230 -11.04 -16.13 9.41
N ARG A 231 -11.68 -15.48 10.37
CA ARG A 231 -13.01 -15.87 10.90
C ARG A 231 -13.94 -14.67 10.86
N TYR A 232 -15.17 -14.90 10.43
CA TYR A 232 -16.23 -13.90 10.34
C TYR A 232 -17.48 -14.39 11.06
N ALA A 233 -18.20 -13.49 11.70
CA ALA A 233 -19.56 -13.70 12.20
C ALA A 233 -20.54 -13.10 11.19
N ILE A 234 -21.44 -13.92 10.68
CA ILE A 234 -22.42 -13.55 9.66
C ILE A 234 -23.81 -13.57 10.30
N PHE A 235 -24.54 -12.46 10.22
CA PHE A 235 -25.86 -12.26 10.81
C PHE A 235 -26.90 -11.94 9.71
N PRO A 236 -27.64 -12.95 9.22
CA PRO A 236 -28.64 -12.75 8.17
C PRO A 236 -29.82 -11.93 8.71
N GLN A 237 -30.24 -10.88 8.01
CA GLN A 237 -31.34 -9.99 8.43
C GLN A 237 -32.71 -10.42 7.87
N ARG A 238 -32.74 -11.47 7.05
CA ARG A 238 -33.97 -11.98 6.41
C ARG A 238 -33.98 -13.51 6.38
N SER A 239 -35.17 -14.09 6.56
CA SER A 239 -35.40 -15.53 6.41
C SER A 239 -35.39 -15.98 4.94
N GLY A 240 -35.01 -17.24 4.70
CA GLY A 240 -34.88 -17.84 3.38
C GLY A 240 -33.53 -18.53 3.17
N GLU A 241 -33.21 -18.82 1.91
CA GLU A 241 -31.90 -19.39 1.55
C GLU A 241 -30.85 -18.28 1.50
N LEU A 242 -29.83 -18.37 2.35
CA LEU A 242 -28.61 -17.55 2.24
C LEU A 242 -27.52 -18.39 1.55
N VAL A 243 -26.95 -17.84 0.48
CA VAL A 243 -25.84 -18.47 -0.25
C VAL A 243 -24.57 -17.68 0.00
N ILE A 244 -23.60 -18.30 0.67
CA ILE A 244 -22.23 -17.77 0.76
C ILE A 244 -21.49 -18.23 -0.51
N PRO A 245 -21.10 -17.30 -1.39
CA PRO A 245 -20.51 -17.65 -2.68
C PRO A 245 -19.12 -18.28 -2.51
N LYS A 246 -18.63 -18.90 -3.58
CA LYS A 246 -17.23 -19.34 -3.63
C LYS A 246 -16.34 -18.11 -3.62
N GLU A 247 -15.29 -18.16 -2.83
CA GLU A 247 -14.23 -17.17 -2.83
C GLU A 247 -13.02 -17.69 -3.61
N ARG A 248 -12.22 -16.76 -4.12
CA ARG A 248 -11.01 -17.07 -4.89
C ARG A 248 -9.83 -16.29 -4.32
N PHE A 249 -8.75 -17.00 -4.03
CA PHE A 249 -7.44 -16.41 -3.80
C PHE A 249 -6.68 -16.31 -5.13
N ASN A 250 -6.12 -15.14 -5.45
CA ASN A 250 -5.31 -14.91 -6.65
C ASN A 250 -3.90 -14.45 -6.27
N GLY A 251 -2.91 -15.31 -6.45
CA GLY A 251 -1.56 -15.08 -5.95
C GLY A 251 -0.45 -15.56 -6.87
N SER A 252 0.76 -15.60 -6.35
CA SER A 252 1.91 -16.13 -7.08
C SER A 252 2.80 -16.98 -6.17
N LEU A 253 3.24 -18.14 -6.65
CA LEU A 253 4.29 -18.93 -6.02
C LEU A 253 5.68 -18.39 -6.37
N GLY A 254 6.59 -18.46 -5.42
CA GLY A 254 8.01 -18.18 -5.59
C GLY A 254 8.55 -17.10 -4.63
N ARG A 255 9.83 -17.20 -4.27
CA ARG A 255 10.49 -16.21 -3.40
C ARG A 255 10.61 -14.87 -4.12
N GLY A 256 10.30 -13.79 -3.41
CA GLY A 256 10.45 -12.42 -3.90
C GLY A 256 11.91 -12.05 -4.13
N GLY A 257 12.37 -12.19 -5.37
CA GLY A 257 13.65 -11.66 -5.86
C GLY A 257 13.44 -11.04 -7.24
N ILE A 258 14.24 -10.04 -7.60
CA ILE A 258 14.10 -9.25 -8.85
C ILE A 258 14.18 -10.13 -10.11
N PHE A 259 14.77 -11.32 -10.02
CA PHE A 259 14.95 -12.28 -11.12
C PHE A 259 14.17 -13.60 -10.95
N ALA A 260 13.41 -13.77 -9.87
CA ALA A 260 12.66 -15.01 -9.64
C ALA A 260 11.36 -15.00 -10.47
N ARG A 261 11.16 -16.04 -11.29
CA ARG A 261 9.90 -16.23 -12.01
C ARG A 261 8.80 -16.56 -11.01
N LYS A 262 7.88 -15.60 -10.82
CA LYS A 262 6.65 -15.81 -10.07
C LYS A 262 5.67 -16.63 -10.92
N GLN A 263 5.26 -17.79 -10.43
CA GLN A 263 4.24 -18.60 -11.10
C GLN A 263 2.86 -18.16 -10.59
N PRO A 264 1.92 -17.75 -11.47
CA PRO A 264 0.57 -17.40 -11.03
C PRO A 264 -0.12 -18.64 -10.44
N VAL A 265 -0.86 -18.44 -9.36
CA VAL A 265 -1.67 -19.47 -8.73
C VAL A 265 -3.00 -18.90 -8.27
N SER A 266 -4.02 -19.74 -8.29
CA SER A 266 -5.24 -19.44 -7.56
C SER A 266 -5.78 -20.68 -6.87
N ALA A 267 -6.61 -20.42 -5.87
CA ALA A 267 -7.35 -21.44 -5.17
C ALA A 267 -8.79 -20.93 -4.97
N VAL A 268 -9.77 -21.81 -5.16
CA VAL A 268 -11.19 -21.49 -5.09
C VAL A 268 -11.84 -22.32 -4.00
N SER A 269 -12.67 -21.69 -3.17
CA SER A 269 -13.37 -22.34 -2.08
C SER A 269 -14.69 -23.01 -2.53
N LYS A 270 -15.37 -23.64 -1.58
CA LYS A 270 -16.73 -24.17 -1.76
C LYS A 270 -17.76 -23.10 -1.40
N SER A 271 -18.90 -23.13 -2.08
CA SER A 271 -20.07 -22.32 -1.70
C SER A 271 -20.82 -23.01 -0.55
N HIS A 272 -21.39 -22.24 0.36
CA HIS A 272 -22.24 -22.75 1.45
C HIS A 272 -23.68 -22.27 1.27
N ARG A 273 -24.65 -23.15 1.53
CA ARG A 273 -26.07 -22.82 1.51
C ARG A 273 -26.62 -22.96 2.91
N ILE A 274 -27.19 -21.90 3.44
CA ILE A 274 -27.69 -21.81 4.80
C ILE A 274 -29.20 -21.58 4.76
N ASN A 275 -29.95 -22.40 5.51
CA ASN A 275 -31.37 -22.17 5.72
C ASN A 275 -31.58 -21.17 6.87
N VAL A 276 -32.12 -19.98 6.57
CA VAL A 276 -32.42 -18.97 7.57
C VAL A 276 -33.89 -19.05 7.98
N LYS A 277 -34.14 -19.54 9.21
CA LYS A 277 -35.48 -19.66 9.81
C LYS A 277 -36.06 -18.29 10.19
N THR A 278 -37.38 -18.19 10.13
CA THR A 278 -38.13 -17.07 10.72
C THR A 278 -38.13 -17.14 12.25
N ILE A 279 -38.45 -16.03 12.90
CA ILE A 279 -38.76 -15.99 14.32
C ILE A 279 -39.94 -16.97 14.59
N PRO A 280 -39.81 -17.92 15.54
CA PRO A 280 -40.90 -18.81 15.92
C PRO A 280 -42.13 -18.04 16.41
N THR A 281 -43.32 -18.43 15.98
CA THR A 281 -44.57 -17.80 16.43
C THR A 281 -44.86 -18.01 17.91
N SER A 282 -44.16 -18.96 18.56
CA SER A 282 -44.24 -19.22 19.99
C SER A 282 -43.40 -18.26 20.83
N PHE A 283 -42.54 -17.44 20.22
CA PHE A 283 -41.66 -16.53 20.96
C PHE A 283 -42.47 -15.40 21.59
N SER A 284 -42.32 -15.21 22.91
CA SER A 284 -43.12 -14.26 23.68
C SER A 284 -42.45 -12.90 23.91
N GLY A 285 -41.13 -12.79 23.67
CA GLY A 285 -40.35 -11.58 23.94
C GLY A 285 -40.56 -10.44 22.94
N GLU A 286 -40.41 -9.21 23.42
CA GLU A 286 -40.42 -8.00 22.57
C GLU A 286 -39.18 -7.91 21.68
N TYR A 287 -38.02 -8.25 22.23
CA TYR A 287 -36.73 -8.22 21.53
C TYR A 287 -36.33 -9.63 21.11
N TRP A 288 -36.10 -9.82 19.81
CA TRP A 288 -35.63 -11.10 19.29
C TRP A 288 -34.14 -11.30 19.58
N LEU A 289 -33.83 -12.23 20.49
CA LEU A 289 -32.47 -12.51 20.95
C LEU A 289 -32.09 -13.99 20.69
N PRO A 290 -31.69 -14.35 19.46
CA PRO A 290 -31.25 -15.70 19.11
C PRO A 290 -29.80 -15.92 19.57
N ALA A 291 -29.62 -16.39 20.80
CA ALA A 291 -28.30 -16.55 21.41
C ALA A 291 -27.97 -18.02 21.70
N LYS A 292 -26.68 -18.33 21.91
CA LYS A 292 -26.25 -19.63 22.45
C LYS A 292 -26.37 -19.66 23.97
N ASN A 293 -26.11 -18.53 24.61
CA ASN A 293 -26.21 -18.33 26.05
C ASN A 293 -26.53 -16.88 26.37
N LEU A 294 -27.31 -16.64 27.42
CA LEU A 294 -27.61 -15.32 27.93
C LEU A 294 -27.63 -15.34 29.46
N THR A 295 -26.85 -14.47 30.07
CA THR A 295 -26.77 -14.34 31.54
C THR A 295 -27.04 -12.91 31.97
N LEU A 296 -27.75 -12.79 33.09
CA LEU A 296 -28.08 -11.52 33.72
C LEU A 296 -27.61 -11.58 35.17
N VAL A 297 -26.72 -10.68 35.54
CA VAL A 297 -26.10 -10.65 36.88
C VAL A 297 -26.17 -9.24 37.44
N ASP A 298 -26.49 -9.11 38.71
CA ASP A 298 -26.36 -7.83 39.42
C ASP A 298 -25.20 -7.82 40.41
N SER A 299 -24.73 -6.61 40.67
CA SER A 299 -23.76 -6.31 41.71
C SER A 299 -24.11 -4.98 42.36
N TRP A 300 -23.79 -4.86 43.64
CA TRP A 300 -24.13 -3.71 44.47
C TRP A 300 -22.85 -3.07 44.97
N ALA A 301 -22.81 -1.74 45.04
CA ALA A 301 -21.65 -1.02 45.60
C ALA A 301 -21.41 -1.38 47.08
N ASP A 302 -22.48 -1.51 47.86
CA ASP A 302 -22.45 -2.10 49.20
C ASP A 302 -22.93 -3.56 49.16
N PRO A 303 -22.06 -4.54 49.43
CA PRO A 303 -22.43 -5.95 49.49
C PRO A 303 -23.50 -6.27 50.55
N ASN A 304 -23.55 -5.48 51.63
CA ASN A 304 -24.53 -5.66 52.70
C ASN A 304 -25.91 -5.10 52.34
N ARG A 305 -26.02 -4.39 51.20
CA ARG A 305 -27.24 -3.72 50.76
C ARG A 305 -27.85 -2.87 51.89
N SER A 306 -27.02 -2.10 52.61
CA SER A 306 -27.50 -1.14 53.59
C SER A 306 -27.97 0.13 52.87
N PHE A 307 -29.23 0.49 53.09
CA PHE A 307 -29.89 1.61 52.42
C PHE A 307 -30.31 2.59 53.50
N GLU A 308 -29.97 3.86 53.33
CA GLU A 308 -30.44 4.94 54.18
C GLU A 308 -31.27 5.92 53.36
N VAL A 309 -32.28 6.54 53.99
CA VAL A 309 -33.08 7.58 53.34
C VAL A 309 -32.17 8.73 52.90
N GLY A 310 -32.26 9.09 51.62
CA GLY A 310 -31.50 10.19 51.02
C GLY A 310 -30.09 9.82 50.52
N GLU A 311 -29.59 8.63 50.82
CA GLU A 311 -28.27 8.18 50.31
C GLU A 311 -28.41 7.41 48.99
N PRO A 312 -27.71 7.79 47.92
CA PRO A 312 -27.77 7.09 46.64
C PRO A 312 -27.01 5.76 46.71
N VAL A 313 -27.66 4.69 46.26
CA VAL A 313 -27.06 3.36 46.10
C VAL A 313 -27.00 2.99 44.63
N ASN A 314 -25.83 2.54 44.18
CA ASN A 314 -25.63 2.08 42.81
C ASN A 314 -25.81 0.57 42.70
N ARG A 315 -26.71 0.14 41.82
CA ARG A 315 -26.89 -1.23 41.35
C ARG A 315 -26.34 -1.34 39.93
N THR A 316 -25.37 -2.20 39.71
CA THR A 316 -24.85 -2.48 38.36
C THR A 316 -25.41 -3.79 37.87
N ILE A 317 -26.07 -3.77 36.71
CA ILE A 317 -26.60 -4.94 36.03
C ILE A 317 -25.72 -5.21 34.80
N THR A 318 -25.23 -6.44 34.70
CA THR A 318 -24.47 -6.93 33.55
C THR A 318 -25.31 -7.96 32.79
N LEU A 319 -25.60 -7.65 31.53
CA LEU A 319 -26.14 -8.58 30.54
C LEU A 319 -24.99 -9.09 29.67
N SER A 320 -24.78 -10.40 29.64
CA SER A 320 -23.79 -11.04 28.77
C SER A 320 -24.49 -12.01 27.84
N VAL A 321 -24.23 -11.89 26.53
CA VAL A 321 -24.88 -12.70 25.49
C VAL A 321 -23.83 -13.30 24.55
N THR A 322 -23.93 -14.60 24.31
CA THR A 322 -23.05 -15.33 23.38
C THR A 322 -23.75 -15.54 22.04
N GLY A 323 -23.11 -15.13 20.95
CA GLY A 323 -23.60 -15.29 19.58
C GLY A 323 -24.42 -14.11 19.05
N LEU A 324 -24.30 -12.92 19.64
CA LEU A 324 -24.94 -11.69 19.17
C LEU A 324 -23.95 -10.52 19.19
N ALA A 325 -24.21 -9.52 18.35
CA ALA A 325 -23.52 -8.23 18.40
C ALA A 325 -24.19 -7.30 19.44
N ASN A 326 -23.39 -6.40 20.03
CA ASN A 326 -23.86 -5.40 20.98
C ASN A 326 -25.00 -4.51 20.45
N THR A 327 -25.03 -4.24 19.14
CA THR A 327 -26.08 -3.46 18.48
C THR A 327 -27.45 -4.13 18.50
N SER A 328 -27.51 -5.44 18.79
CA SER A 328 -28.77 -6.19 18.91
C SER A 328 -29.29 -6.27 20.35
N LEU A 329 -28.54 -5.77 21.33
CA LEU A 329 -28.95 -5.82 22.73
C LEU A 329 -30.03 -4.78 23.03
N PRO A 330 -31.03 -5.11 23.85
CA PRO A 330 -32.06 -4.17 24.26
C PRO A 330 -31.50 -3.15 25.25
N GLU A 331 -32.03 -1.93 25.22
CA GLU A 331 -31.81 -0.98 26.31
C GLU A 331 -32.42 -1.56 27.60
N MET A 332 -31.63 -1.70 28.66
CA MET A 332 -32.10 -2.31 29.90
C MET A 332 -33.09 -1.37 30.63
N ILE A 333 -34.30 -1.89 30.79
CA ILE A 333 -35.51 -1.43 31.50
C ILE A 333 -35.36 -0.23 32.45
N ASN A 334 -36.20 0.78 32.21
CA ASN A 334 -36.59 1.80 33.19
C ASN A 334 -37.67 1.23 34.13
N PHE A 335 -37.29 0.77 35.33
CA PHE A 335 -38.27 0.42 36.36
C PHE A 335 -38.46 1.58 37.34
N SER A 336 -39.67 1.72 37.85
CA SER A 336 -39.99 2.64 38.94
C SER A 336 -40.07 1.88 40.27
N ALA A 337 -39.73 2.56 41.36
CA ALA A 337 -39.93 2.06 42.71
C ALA A 337 -40.69 3.12 43.51
N ASP A 338 -41.73 2.74 44.26
CA ASP A 338 -42.63 3.70 44.92
C ASP A 338 -41.90 4.54 45.99
N ASN A 339 -40.98 3.91 46.74
CA ASN A 339 -40.25 4.52 47.85
C ASN A 339 -38.80 4.90 47.48
N ALA A 340 -38.48 5.04 46.19
CA ALA A 340 -37.17 5.50 45.74
C ALA A 340 -37.22 6.21 44.38
N LYS A 341 -36.35 7.20 44.19
CA LYS A 341 -36.09 7.74 42.85
C LYS A 341 -35.04 6.87 42.16
N VAL A 342 -35.35 6.40 40.96
CA VAL A 342 -34.50 5.50 40.18
C VAL A 342 -34.04 6.21 38.92
N TYR A 343 -32.73 6.17 38.65
CA TYR A 343 -32.12 6.73 37.45
C TYR A 343 -31.17 5.70 36.85
N ALA A 344 -31.26 5.48 35.55
CA ALA A 344 -30.34 4.61 34.83
C ALA A 344 -29.36 5.47 34.00
N ASP A 345 -28.07 5.16 34.11
CA ASP A 345 -27.06 5.71 33.22
C ASP A 345 -27.17 5.05 31.84
N PRO A 346 -26.76 5.75 30.75
CA PRO A 346 -26.66 5.13 29.43
C PRO A 346 -25.83 3.84 29.47
N PRO A 347 -26.29 2.74 28.85
CA PRO A 347 -25.61 1.46 28.92
C PRO A 347 -24.23 1.54 28.26
N SER A 348 -23.22 0.96 28.90
CA SER A 348 -21.92 0.71 28.29
C SER A 348 -21.95 -0.66 27.62
N THR A 349 -21.72 -0.70 26.30
CA THR A 349 -21.73 -1.95 25.53
C THR A 349 -20.37 -2.25 24.92
N ALA A 350 -20.04 -3.53 24.81
CA ALA A 350 -18.81 -4.02 24.20
C ALA A 350 -19.05 -5.32 23.43
N ASN A 351 -18.26 -5.53 22.39
CA ASN A 351 -18.12 -6.82 21.71
C ASN A 351 -16.78 -7.46 22.11
N GLU A 352 -16.83 -8.74 22.44
CA GLU A 352 -15.66 -9.56 22.74
C GLU A 352 -15.66 -10.76 21.78
N VAL A 353 -14.51 -11.01 21.15
CA VAL A 353 -14.34 -12.16 20.25
C VAL A 353 -13.86 -13.37 21.04
N SER A 354 -14.46 -14.53 20.81
CA SER A 354 -14.04 -15.82 21.36
C SER A 354 -13.98 -16.92 20.28
N GLU A 355 -13.61 -18.14 20.69
CA GLU A 355 -13.71 -19.32 19.82
C GLU A 355 -15.16 -19.65 19.44
N ASP A 356 -16.13 -19.33 20.30
CA ASP A 356 -17.56 -19.56 20.07
C ASP A 356 -18.26 -18.48 19.24
N GLY A 357 -17.52 -17.43 18.86
CA GLY A 357 -17.96 -16.34 17.99
C GLY A 357 -17.90 -14.98 18.66
N LEU A 358 -18.91 -14.16 18.40
CA LEU A 358 -19.06 -12.82 18.97
C LEU A 358 -19.86 -12.89 20.28
N ASN A 359 -19.32 -12.31 21.33
CA ASN A 359 -20.01 -12.11 22.60
C ASN A 359 -20.30 -10.63 22.76
N ALA A 360 -21.54 -10.30 23.13
CA ALA A 360 -21.92 -8.96 23.47
C ALA A 360 -22.07 -8.83 24.99
N ARG A 361 -21.56 -7.74 25.54
CA ARG A 361 -21.70 -7.41 26.95
C ARG A 361 -22.28 -6.01 27.10
N GLN A 362 -23.28 -5.86 27.94
CA GLN A 362 -23.91 -4.60 28.29
C GLN A 362 -23.91 -4.42 29.81
N ILE A 363 -23.46 -3.25 30.26
CA ILE A 363 -23.42 -2.86 31.67
C ILE A 363 -24.29 -1.63 31.84
N THR A 364 -25.30 -1.72 32.71
CA THR A 364 -26.15 -0.59 33.09
C THR A 364 -26.00 -0.33 34.59
N THR A 365 -25.66 0.90 34.94
CA THR A 365 -25.64 1.35 36.34
C THR A 365 -26.94 2.07 36.64
N ILE A 366 -27.58 1.68 37.73
CA ILE A 366 -28.85 2.21 38.20
C ILE A 366 -28.61 2.84 39.57
N GLY A 367 -28.78 4.16 39.65
CA GLY A 367 -28.78 4.92 40.88
C GLY A 367 -30.17 4.88 41.54
N ILE A 368 -30.22 4.42 42.77
CA ILE A 368 -31.44 4.29 43.56
C ILE A 368 -31.31 5.21 44.78
N VAL A 369 -32.22 6.18 44.91
CA VAL A 369 -32.25 7.14 46.03
C VAL A 369 -33.52 6.91 46.84
N PRO A 370 -33.46 6.20 47.98
CA PRO A 370 -34.62 5.97 48.84
C PRO A 370 -35.18 7.29 49.41
N ILE A 371 -36.50 7.42 49.43
CA ILE A 371 -37.19 8.63 49.92
C ILE A 371 -37.87 8.43 51.28
N GLU A 372 -38.21 7.18 51.65
CA GLU A 372 -38.86 6.84 52.92
C GLU A 372 -38.19 5.62 53.55
N ALA A 373 -38.22 5.56 54.89
CA ALA A 373 -37.73 4.41 55.64
C ALA A 373 -38.79 3.29 55.64
N GLY A 374 -38.35 2.04 55.57
CA GLY A 374 -39.25 0.89 55.46
C GLY A 374 -38.76 -0.12 54.42
N GLU A 375 -39.68 -0.88 53.84
CA GLU A 375 -39.34 -1.84 52.79
C GLU A 375 -39.34 -1.15 51.42
N LEU A 376 -38.22 -1.32 50.70
CA LEU A 376 -38.08 -0.94 49.30
C LEU A 376 -38.12 -2.20 48.44
N TYR A 377 -39.17 -2.33 47.64
CA TYR A 377 -39.32 -3.40 46.67
C TYR A 377 -38.72 -3.00 45.32
N LEU A 378 -37.80 -3.83 44.81
CA LEU A 378 -37.24 -3.71 43.48
C LEU A 378 -37.73 -4.89 42.63
N PRO A 379 -38.39 -4.64 41.50
CA PRO A 379 -39.04 -5.69 40.73
C PRO A 379 -38.03 -6.65 40.09
N GLU A 380 -38.53 -7.84 39.77
CA GLU A 380 -37.82 -8.81 38.95
C GLU A 380 -37.59 -8.26 37.54
N ILE A 381 -36.42 -8.56 36.96
CA ILE A 381 -36.12 -8.29 35.56
C ILE A 381 -36.03 -9.63 34.85
N ALA A 382 -36.91 -9.85 33.88
CA ALA A 382 -36.98 -11.06 33.08
C ALA A 382 -36.78 -10.72 31.60
N ILE A 383 -35.80 -11.37 30.95
CA ILE A 383 -35.51 -11.21 29.53
C ILE A 383 -35.76 -12.54 28.82
N PRO A 384 -36.86 -12.68 28.06
CA PRO A 384 -37.05 -13.81 27.16
C PRO A 384 -36.02 -13.79 26.03
N TRP A 385 -35.46 -14.94 25.69
CA TRP A 385 -34.49 -15.11 24.61
C TRP A 385 -34.62 -16.50 23.99
N TRP A 386 -34.20 -16.65 22.74
CA TRP A 386 -34.26 -17.94 22.06
C TRP A 386 -32.90 -18.64 22.17
N ASN A 387 -32.88 -19.76 22.87
CA ASN A 387 -31.69 -20.58 22.98
C ASN A 387 -31.53 -21.43 21.71
N THR A 388 -30.62 -21.00 20.85
CA THR A 388 -30.31 -21.64 19.55
C THR A 388 -29.72 -23.04 19.68
N LEU A 389 -29.16 -23.41 20.84
CA LEU A 389 -28.64 -24.77 21.10
C LEU A 389 -29.75 -25.75 21.49
N THR A 390 -30.73 -25.29 22.27
CA THR A 390 -31.87 -26.13 22.71
C THR A 390 -33.12 -25.99 21.85
N ASP A 391 -33.10 -25.04 20.93
CA ASP A 391 -34.18 -24.66 20.03
C ASP A 391 -35.50 -24.32 20.77
N ARG A 392 -35.38 -23.54 21.85
CA ARG A 392 -36.50 -23.17 22.73
C ARG A 392 -36.31 -21.79 23.31
N GLU A 393 -37.43 -21.15 23.63
CA GLU A 393 -37.44 -19.95 24.45
C GLU A 393 -36.98 -20.28 25.87
N GLN A 394 -36.08 -19.44 26.39
CA GLN A 394 -35.64 -19.42 27.77
C GLN A 394 -35.76 -18.00 28.30
N VAL A 395 -35.77 -17.85 29.63
CA VAL A 395 -35.89 -16.55 30.27
C VAL A 395 -34.72 -16.39 31.22
N ALA A 396 -33.92 -15.34 31.03
CA ALA A 396 -32.93 -14.94 32.03
C ALA A 396 -33.61 -14.04 33.05
N ILE A 397 -33.53 -14.46 34.32
CA ILE A 397 -34.25 -13.82 35.42
C ILE A 397 -33.24 -13.25 36.39
N LEU A 398 -33.38 -11.96 36.68
CA LEU A 398 -32.78 -11.30 37.82
C LEU A 398 -33.88 -11.10 38.86
N PRO A 399 -33.85 -11.85 39.97
CA PRO A 399 -34.97 -11.93 40.90
C PRO A 399 -35.29 -10.58 41.54
N ALA A 400 -36.56 -10.42 41.93
CA ALA A 400 -36.99 -9.29 42.73
C ALA A 400 -36.20 -9.24 44.06
N VAL A 401 -35.89 -8.03 44.51
CA VAL A 401 -35.15 -7.80 45.76
C VAL A 401 -35.95 -6.86 46.64
N THR A 402 -36.19 -7.27 47.88
CA THR A 402 -36.71 -6.38 48.92
C THR A 402 -35.57 -5.99 49.84
N VAL A 403 -35.36 -4.69 50.03
CA VAL A 403 -34.31 -4.14 50.89
C VAL A 403 -34.95 -3.32 51.99
N THR A 404 -34.42 -3.42 53.21
CA THR A 404 -34.85 -2.57 54.32
C THR A 404 -34.07 -1.25 54.28
N VAL A 405 -34.80 -0.15 54.12
CA VAL A 405 -34.27 1.21 54.15
C VAL A 405 -34.34 1.73 55.58
N LEU A 406 -33.17 2.05 56.13
CA LEU A 406 -33.03 2.65 57.45
C LEU A 406 -33.34 4.15 57.38
N PRO A 407 -33.92 4.74 58.44
CA PRO A 407 -34.04 6.19 58.54
C PRO A 407 -32.64 6.82 58.48
N SER A 408 -32.53 7.96 57.80
CA SER A 408 -31.27 8.68 57.65
C SER A 408 -30.62 8.92 59.03
N SER A 409 -29.39 8.46 59.23
CA SER A 409 -28.60 8.82 60.41
C SER A 409 -27.94 10.18 60.23
N THR A 410 -28.70 11.21 59.81
CA THR A 410 -28.25 12.57 60.02
C THR A 410 -28.25 12.85 61.52
N LYS A 411 -27.08 12.62 62.15
CA LYS A 411 -26.58 13.55 63.16
C LYS A 411 -26.74 14.94 62.57
N THR A 412 -27.46 15.79 63.29
CA THR A 412 -27.49 17.23 63.10
C THR A 412 -26.04 17.73 63.06
N SER A 413 -25.44 17.80 61.88
CA SER A 413 -24.24 18.60 61.70
C SER A 413 -24.72 20.03 61.78
N ASN A 414 -24.50 20.63 62.94
CA ASN A 414 -24.75 22.03 63.20
C ASN A 414 -23.92 22.81 62.17
N VAL A 415 -24.53 23.20 61.07
CA VAL A 415 -23.93 24.14 60.11
C VAL A 415 -23.75 25.43 60.90
N PRO A 416 -22.52 25.96 61.08
CA PRO A 416 -22.37 27.29 61.63
C PRO A 416 -23.08 28.27 60.70
N THR A 417 -24.08 28.95 61.24
CA THR A 417 -24.67 30.14 60.62
C THR A 417 -23.56 31.17 60.49
N VAL A 418 -22.96 31.25 59.30
CA VAL A 418 -22.16 32.40 58.91
C VAL A 418 -23.14 33.43 58.39
N THR A 419 -23.43 34.42 59.22
CA THR A 419 -24.15 35.63 58.82
C THR A 419 -23.25 36.40 57.86
N ILE A 420 -23.51 36.28 56.56
CA ILE A 420 -22.90 37.15 55.55
C ILE A 420 -23.72 38.44 55.53
N PRO A 421 -23.11 39.64 55.68
CA PRO A 421 -23.84 40.89 55.54
C PRO A 421 -24.37 41.03 54.11
N VAL A 422 -25.66 41.32 54.01
CA VAL A 422 -26.33 41.71 52.75
C VAL A 422 -25.91 43.14 52.43
N THR A 423 -24.72 43.31 51.86
CA THR A 423 -24.34 44.53 51.13
C THR A 423 -23.27 44.15 50.12
N GLU A 424 -23.69 43.58 48.99
CA GLU A 424 -23.04 43.63 47.67
C GLU A 424 -23.71 42.62 46.72
N LEU A 425 -25.03 42.74 46.55
CA LEU A 425 -25.76 41.97 45.53
C LEU A 425 -26.18 42.89 44.37
N SER A 426 -25.21 43.56 43.74
CA SER A 426 -25.45 44.40 42.55
C SER A 426 -24.20 44.63 41.70
N GLN A 427 -23.32 43.64 41.56
CA GLN A 427 -22.35 43.65 40.46
C GLN A 427 -22.36 42.30 39.75
N PRO A 428 -22.49 42.27 38.40
CA PRO A 428 -22.39 41.04 37.65
C PRO A 428 -20.98 40.50 37.79
N SER A 429 -20.83 39.38 38.50
CA SER A 429 -19.59 38.62 38.52
C SER A 429 -19.39 37.98 37.14
N VAL A 430 -18.75 38.74 36.25
CA VAL A 430 -18.13 38.19 35.04
C VAL A 430 -17.07 37.20 35.51
N ILE A 431 -17.32 35.92 35.30
CA ILE A 431 -16.31 34.87 35.48
C ILE A 431 -15.24 35.15 34.41
N GLN A 432 -14.25 35.98 34.75
CA GLN A 432 -13.00 36.01 34.01
C GLN A 432 -12.24 34.75 34.38
N THR A 433 -12.52 33.67 33.65
CA THR A 433 -11.54 32.59 33.49
C THR A 433 -10.28 33.24 32.97
N SER A 434 -9.31 33.48 33.84
CA SER A 434 -7.93 33.70 33.43
C SER A 434 -7.44 32.37 32.87
N GLU A 435 -7.87 32.02 31.66
CA GLU A 435 -7.18 31.07 30.82
C GLU A 435 -5.76 31.61 30.69
N ARG A 436 -4.85 31.10 31.52
CA ARG A 436 -3.44 31.31 31.26
C ARG A 436 -3.19 30.66 29.91
N SER A 437 -3.06 31.54 28.93
CA SER A 437 -3.06 31.31 27.51
C SER A 437 -1.78 30.61 27.03
N TYR A 438 -1.31 29.61 27.77
CA TYR A 438 -0.13 28.82 27.44
C TYR A 438 -0.33 28.07 26.12
N TRP A 439 -1.56 27.64 25.82
CA TRP A 439 -1.87 26.98 24.54
C TRP A 439 -1.63 27.90 23.34
N LYS A 440 -1.92 29.21 23.43
CA LYS A 440 -1.65 30.16 22.34
C LYS A 440 -0.14 30.28 22.11
N TRP A 441 0.65 30.37 23.17
CA TRP A 441 2.12 30.37 23.07
C TRP A 441 2.66 29.04 22.52
N SER A 442 2.06 27.90 22.89
CA SER A 442 2.40 26.59 22.33
C SER A 442 2.07 26.50 20.83
N THR A 443 0.92 27.02 20.39
CA THR A 443 0.56 27.05 18.95
C THR A 443 1.46 27.98 18.15
N ILE A 444 1.86 29.12 18.72
CA ILE A 444 2.82 30.04 18.10
C ILE A 444 4.20 29.40 17.98
N LEU A 445 4.67 28.71 19.04
CA LEU A 445 5.94 27.99 19.04
C LEU A 445 5.93 26.86 18.00
N LEU A 446 4.85 26.08 17.93
CA LEU A 446 4.70 25.00 16.95
C LEU A 446 4.63 25.54 15.52
N GLY A 447 3.92 26.65 15.31
CA GLY A 447 3.84 27.34 14.02
C GLY A 447 5.20 27.88 13.58
N LEU A 448 5.99 28.46 14.49
CA LEU A 448 7.35 28.91 14.21
C LEU A 448 8.29 27.74 13.91
N LEU A 449 8.18 26.62 14.63
CA LEU A 449 8.94 25.39 14.34
C LEU A 449 8.58 24.83 12.96
N PHE A 450 7.29 24.83 12.61
CA PHE A 450 6.84 24.38 11.30
C PHE A 450 7.39 25.27 10.18
N LEU A 451 7.28 26.60 10.32
CA LEU A 451 7.85 27.56 9.37
C LEU A 451 9.37 27.45 9.26
N PHE A 452 10.07 27.23 10.38
CA PHE A 452 11.50 27.00 10.38
C PHE A 452 11.87 25.70 9.66
N SER A 453 11.12 24.61 9.89
CA SER A 453 11.33 23.34 9.19
C SER A 453 11.04 23.44 7.68
N ALA A 454 9.98 24.16 7.30
CA ALA A 454 9.63 24.42 5.90
C ALA A 454 10.69 25.31 5.23
N TRP A 455 11.20 26.31 5.95
CA TRP A 455 12.28 27.17 5.47
C TRP A 455 13.60 26.40 5.32
N GLN A 456 13.97 25.58 6.30
CA GLN A 456 15.10 24.65 6.21
C GLN A 456 14.94 23.71 5.01
N TRP A 457 13.76 23.15 4.79
CA TRP A 457 13.47 22.28 3.65
C TRP A 457 13.55 23.02 2.30
N LEU A 458 13.10 24.27 2.23
CA LEU A 458 13.22 25.10 1.03
C LEU A 458 14.67 25.52 0.76
N ILE A 459 15.45 25.82 1.79
CA ILE A 459 16.90 26.05 1.67
C ILE A 459 17.59 24.78 1.22
N LEU A 460 17.25 23.63 1.81
CA LEU A 460 17.82 22.34 1.43
C LEU A 460 17.44 21.97 -0.01
N ARG A 461 16.20 22.23 -0.44
CA ARG A 461 15.79 22.09 -1.84
C ARG A 461 16.53 23.04 -2.77
N ARG A 462 16.78 24.28 -2.36
CA ARG A 462 17.59 25.23 -3.15
C ARG A 462 19.05 24.80 -3.21
N HIS A 463 19.61 24.30 -2.13
CA HIS A 463 20.98 23.78 -2.08
C HIS A 463 21.08 22.48 -2.88
N VAL A 464 20.09 21.60 -2.83
CA VAL A 464 20.02 20.38 -3.65
C VAL A 464 19.76 20.71 -5.11
N ALA A 465 18.96 21.73 -5.46
CA ALA A 465 18.78 22.18 -6.84
C ALA A 465 20.05 22.87 -7.38
N VAL A 466 20.77 23.63 -6.55
CA VAL A 466 22.07 24.21 -6.91
C VAL A 466 23.12 23.12 -7.01
N LEU A 467 23.13 22.12 -6.12
CA LEU A 467 23.98 20.94 -6.22
C LEU A 467 23.56 20.03 -7.36
N GLU A 468 22.29 19.93 -7.76
CA GLU A 468 21.87 19.20 -8.96
C GLU A 468 22.29 19.96 -10.21
N SER A 469 22.27 21.30 -10.20
CA SER A 469 22.80 22.12 -11.29
C SER A 469 24.33 22.17 -11.35
N ALA A 470 25.01 22.03 -10.21
CA ALA A 470 26.48 22.02 -10.10
C ALA A 470 27.07 20.59 -10.15
N ASN A 471 26.25 19.57 -9.92
CA ASN A 471 26.53 18.15 -10.04
C ASN A 471 25.82 17.55 -11.27
N VAL A 472 25.27 18.39 -12.15
CA VAL A 472 25.41 18.14 -13.60
C VAL A 472 26.91 18.19 -13.86
N ILE A 473 27.58 17.09 -13.57
CA ILE A 473 28.78 16.71 -14.31
C ILE A 473 28.37 16.89 -15.76
N PRO A 474 29.01 17.78 -16.56
CA PRO A 474 28.86 17.71 -17.99
C PRO A 474 29.16 16.26 -18.32
N SER A 475 28.19 15.51 -18.85
CA SER A 475 28.46 14.19 -19.39
C SER A 475 29.30 14.42 -20.65
N GLU A 476 30.55 14.77 -20.42
CA GLU A 476 31.67 14.59 -21.32
C GLU A 476 31.71 13.09 -21.52
N THR A 477 31.05 12.67 -22.59
CA THR A 477 31.41 11.52 -23.41
C THR A 477 32.25 10.50 -22.66
N ALA A 478 31.61 9.46 -22.14
CA ALA A 478 32.24 8.15 -22.05
C ALA A 478 32.48 7.64 -23.48
N ALA A 479 33.36 8.33 -24.22
CA ALA A 479 34.22 7.66 -25.16
C ALA A 479 35.09 6.73 -24.32
N PHE A 480 35.34 5.53 -24.82
CA PHE A 480 36.44 4.69 -24.35
C PHE A 480 37.75 5.47 -24.57
N VAL A 481 38.07 6.36 -23.64
CA VAL A 481 39.38 6.99 -23.55
C VAL A 481 40.21 6.03 -22.72
N VAL A 482 41.28 5.52 -23.32
CA VAL A 482 42.33 4.76 -22.62
C VAL A 482 42.65 5.53 -21.32
N PRO A 483 42.63 4.90 -20.14
CA PRO A 483 42.83 5.61 -18.89
C PRO A 483 44.16 6.36 -18.94
N ASP A 484 44.10 7.69 -18.90
CA ASP A 484 45.30 8.52 -18.92
C ASP A 484 45.99 8.39 -17.54
N GLU A 485 47.10 7.64 -17.51
CA GLU A 485 47.92 7.40 -16.32
C GLU A 485 48.26 8.70 -15.59
N GLN A 486 48.52 9.78 -16.33
CA GLN A 486 48.96 11.05 -15.77
C GLN A 486 47.81 11.79 -15.08
N ARG A 487 46.57 11.65 -15.58
CA ARG A 487 45.36 12.20 -14.97
C ARG A 487 45.05 11.51 -13.65
N GLU A 488 45.03 10.18 -13.65
CA GLU A 488 44.71 9.39 -12.45
C GLU A 488 45.81 9.52 -11.38
N TYR A 489 47.08 9.62 -11.79
CA TYR A 489 48.20 9.91 -10.88
C TYR A 489 48.04 11.28 -10.19
N LYS A 490 47.63 12.32 -10.91
CA LYS A 490 47.40 13.66 -10.33
C LYS A 490 46.22 13.66 -9.35
N ALA A 491 45.15 12.91 -9.67
CA ALA A 491 44.00 12.73 -8.78
C ALA A 491 44.40 12.01 -7.49
N LEU A 492 45.19 10.93 -7.60
CA LEU A 492 45.74 10.18 -6.46
C LEU A 492 46.65 11.08 -5.59
N LYS A 493 47.57 11.84 -6.19
CA LYS A 493 48.43 12.78 -5.45
C LYS A 493 47.62 13.86 -4.71
N THR A 494 46.52 14.32 -5.31
CA THR A 494 45.62 15.28 -4.67
C THR A 494 44.87 14.67 -3.49
N ALA A 495 44.40 13.43 -3.61
CA ALA A 495 43.72 12.72 -2.53
C ALA A 495 44.68 12.46 -1.34
N CYS A 496 45.91 12.07 -1.63
CA CYS A 496 46.94 11.82 -0.62
C CYS A 496 47.44 13.11 0.06
N THR A 497 47.64 14.22 -0.67
CA THR A 497 48.06 15.50 -0.07
C THR A 497 46.98 16.11 0.83
N ARG A 498 45.70 15.82 0.56
CA ARG A 498 44.56 16.23 1.38
C ARG A 498 44.23 15.23 2.50
N ASN A 499 45.06 14.20 2.71
CA ASN A 499 44.87 13.13 3.69
C ASN A 499 43.47 12.48 3.63
N ARG A 500 42.87 12.38 2.43
CA ARG A 500 41.57 11.72 2.24
C ARG A 500 41.77 10.24 1.97
N ALA A 501 41.82 9.44 3.04
CA ALA A 501 42.11 8.01 2.98
C ALA A 501 41.18 7.24 2.01
N ARG A 502 39.86 7.46 2.09
CA ARG A 502 38.89 6.76 1.23
C ARG A 502 39.04 7.11 -0.26
N ASP A 503 39.30 8.38 -0.56
CA ASP A 503 39.53 8.85 -1.93
C ASP A 503 40.85 8.31 -2.48
N ALA A 504 41.91 8.32 -1.67
CA ALA A 504 43.22 7.77 -2.02
C ALA A 504 43.14 6.26 -2.28
N HIS A 505 42.40 5.53 -1.44
CA HIS A 505 42.11 4.11 -1.65
C HIS A 505 41.42 3.91 -3.00
N HIS A 506 40.34 4.66 -3.30
CA HIS A 506 39.64 4.55 -4.58
C HIS A 506 40.57 4.78 -5.79
N GLN A 507 41.23 5.94 -5.81
CA GLN A 507 42.06 6.44 -6.90
C GLN A 507 43.30 5.58 -7.18
N LEU A 508 43.84 4.89 -6.18
CA LEU A 508 44.98 3.98 -6.35
C LEU A 508 44.67 2.85 -7.34
N LEU A 509 43.44 2.32 -7.34
CA LEU A 509 43.04 1.26 -8.29
C LEU A 509 42.89 1.78 -9.71
N LEU A 510 42.37 3.01 -9.87
CA LEU A 510 42.18 3.62 -11.18
C LEU A 510 43.52 3.93 -11.84
N TRP A 511 44.45 4.51 -11.09
CA TRP A 511 45.83 4.72 -11.55
C TRP A 511 46.53 3.38 -11.85
N ALA A 512 46.35 2.36 -11.01
CA ALA A 512 46.93 1.05 -11.24
C ALA A 512 46.44 0.38 -12.52
N LYS A 513 45.13 0.45 -12.80
CA LYS A 513 44.54 -0.05 -14.05
C LYS A 513 45.02 0.73 -15.27
N ALA A 514 45.26 2.04 -15.11
CA ALA A 514 45.80 2.88 -16.17
C ALA A 514 47.26 2.53 -16.53
N ARG A 515 48.08 2.19 -15.52
CA ARG A 515 49.50 1.87 -15.71
C ARG A 515 49.76 0.40 -16.02
N TYR A 516 48.98 -0.51 -15.44
CA TYR A 516 49.09 -1.96 -15.59
C TYR A 516 47.73 -2.52 -16.03
N PRO A 517 47.50 -2.71 -17.34
CA PRO A 517 46.20 -3.17 -17.87
C PRO A 517 45.73 -4.52 -17.32
N ASN A 518 46.67 -5.34 -16.81
CA ASN A 518 46.39 -6.68 -16.28
C ASN A 518 46.06 -6.69 -14.77
N VAL A 519 46.12 -5.55 -14.09
CA VAL A 519 45.82 -5.47 -12.65
C VAL A 519 44.31 -5.38 -12.45
N SER A 520 43.74 -6.41 -11.82
CA SER A 520 42.30 -6.48 -11.55
C SER A 520 41.94 -5.96 -10.15
N HIS A 521 42.88 -5.99 -9.20
CA HIS A 521 42.67 -5.57 -7.81
C HIS A 521 43.96 -5.02 -7.17
N ARG A 522 43.82 -4.15 -6.16
CA ARG A 522 44.91 -3.34 -5.56
C ARG A 522 46.04 -4.17 -4.96
N ASN A 523 45.72 -5.33 -4.38
CA ASN A 523 46.70 -6.21 -3.73
C ASN A 523 47.66 -6.87 -4.72
N GLN A 524 47.48 -6.73 -6.04
CA GLN A 524 48.50 -7.16 -7.01
C GLN A 524 49.67 -6.16 -7.07
N LEU A 525 49.44 -4.89 -6.68
CA LEU A 525 50.49 -3.86 -6.65
C LEU A 525 51.47 -4.03 -5.50
N SER A 526 51.11 -4.78 -4.45
CA SER A 526 52.02 -5.07 -3.34
C SER A 526 53.20 -5.97 -3.76
N HIS A 527 53.08 -6.69 -4.88
CA HIS A 527 54.17 -7.48 -5.45
C HIS A 527 55.16 -6.66 -6.30
N GLU A 528 54.78 -5.45 -6.73
CA GLU A 528 55.61 -4.58 -7.57
C GLU A 528 56.52 -3.64 -6.73
N SER A 529 56.14 -3.35 -5.48
CA SER A 529 56.93 -2.56 -4.54
C SER A 529 56.57 -2.88 -3.09
N GLU A 530 57.57 -3.28 -2.30
CA GLU A 530 57.44 -3.53 -0.86
C GLU A 530 57.04 -2.26 -0.09
N GLN A 531 57.53 -1.09 -0.54
CA GLN A 531 57.20 0.20 0.05
C GLN A 531 55.72 0.56 -0.19
N LEU A 532 55.16 0.15 -1.34
CA LEU A 532 53.75 0.34 -1.66
C LEU A 532 52.85 -0.62 -0.89
N ALA A 533 53.30 -1.87 -0.69
CA ALA A 533 52.59 -2.85 0.13
C ALA A 533 52.39 -2.35 1.56
N LYS A 534 53.44 -1.77 2.16
CA LYS A 534 53.38 -1.20 3.51
C LYS A 534 52.42 0.00 3.60
N ALA A 535 52.51 0.93 2.66
CA ALA A 535 51.63 2.11 2.62
C ALA A 535 50.16 1.74 2.38
N LEU A 536 49.89 0.70 1.57
CA LEU A 536 48.55 0.18 1.35
C LEU A 536 47.99 -0.50 2.62
N GLY A 537 48.81 -1.28 3.33
CA GLY A 537 48.43 -1.88 4.61
C GLY A 537 48.10 -0.85 5.70
N GLU A 538 48.88 0.24 5.80
CA GLU A 538 48.60 1.38 6.68
C GLU A 538 47.31 2.11 6.31
N LEU A 539 47.01 2.22 5.01
CA LEU A 539 45.77 2.82 4.52
C LEU A 539 44.53 1.95 4.80
N GLU A 540 44.63 0.64 4.55
CA GLU A 540 43.53 -0.30 4.74
C GLU A 540 43.25 -0.55 6.22
N SER A 541 44.29 -0.63 7.07
CA SER A 541 44.11 -0.69 8.53
C SER A 541 43.38 0.55 9.05
N HIS A 542 43.73 1.75 8.59
CA HIS A 542 43.01 2.98 8.97
C HIS A 542 41.55 3.01 8.48
N LEU A 543 41.24 2.38 7.33
CA LEU A 543 39.89 2.40 6.76
C LEU A 543 38.98 1.27 7.26
N PHE A 544 39.55 0.14 7.66
CA PHE A 544 38.80 -1.10 7.86
C PHE A 544 39.11 -1.85 9.18
N SER A 545 40.06 -1.38 10.00
CA SER A 545 40.26 -1.96 11.34
C SER A 545 39.40 -1.25 12.39
N ASN A 546 38.88 -2.00 13.37
CA ASN A 546 38.07 -1.45 14.46
C ASN A 546 38.90 -0.79 15.58
N GLU A 547 40.24 -0.83 15.49
CA GLU A 547 41.17 -0.36 16.55
C GLU A 547 42.19 0.68 16.05
N SER A 548 41.85 1.54 15.09
CA SER A 548 42.79 2.57 14.61
C SER A 548 42.60 3.93 15.33
N GLU A 549 43.38 4.18 16.40
CA GLU A 549 43.66 5.54 16.90
C GLU A 549 44.72 6.30 16.06
N THR A 550 45.25 5.67 15.00
CA THR A 550 46.31 6.25 14.16
C THR A 550 45.77 7.14 13.05
N SER A 551 46.22 8.41 13.01
CA SER A 551 45.90 9.36 11.94
C SER A 551 46.67 9.01 10.66
N TRP A 552 45.98 8.56 9.61
CA TRP A 552 46.59 8.28 8.32
C TRP A 552 47.12 9.57 7.65
N ARG A 553 48.34 9.50 7.10
CA ARG A 553 48.96 10.59 6.34
C ARG A 553 49.35 10.11 4.95
N GLY A 554 48.86 10.80 3.92
CA GLY A 554 49.08 10.40 2.53
C GLY A 554 50.48 10.64 1.99
N SER A 555 51.41 11.21 2.77
CA SER A 555 52.80 11.44 2.34
C SER A 555 53.54 10.13 2.03
N ALA A 556 53.37 9.10 2.87
CA ALA A 556 53.98 7.78 2.67
C ALA A 556 53.42 7.08 1.40
N MET A 557 52.13 7.26 1.15
CA MET A 557 51.45 6.75 -0.06
C MET A 557 51.96 7.45 -1.33
N ILE A 558 52.17 8.76 -1.29
CA ILE A 558 52.73 9.52 -2.44
C ILE A 558 54.15 9.07 -2.74
N GLU A 559 55.00 8.94 -1.72
CA GLU A 559 56.39 8.53 -1.90
C GLU A 559 56.50 7.13 -2.53
N ALA A 560 55.67 6.18 -2.06
CA ALA A 560 55.63 4.83 -2.60
C ALA A 560 55.14 4.79 -4.06
N VAL A 561 54.14 5.60 -4.40
CA VAL A 561 53.60 5.70 -5.77
C VAL A 561 54.59 6.42 -6.70
N ASP A 562 55.27 7.47 -6.22
CA ASP A 562 56.29 8.21 -6.98
C ASP A 562 57.50 7.31 -7.28
N ALA A 563 57.93 6.50 -6.30
CA ALA A 563 59.00 5.52 -6.47
C ALA A 563 58.62 4.43 -7.50
N LEU A 564 57.38 3.95 -7.48
CA LEU A 564 56.89 2.96 -8.45
C LEU A 564 56.71 3.56 -9.85
N ARG A 565 56.27 4.82 -9.94
CA ARG A 565 56.08 5.55 -11.20
C ARG A 565 57.40 5.78 -11.96
N ASN A 566 58.51 5.88 -11.24
CA ASN A 566 59.83 6.11 -11.82
C ASN A 566 60.55 4.82 -12.25
N LYS A 567 59.98 3.62 -12.00
CA LYS A 567 60.48 2.34 -12.54
C LYS A 567 59.80 2.01 -13.88
N THR A 568 60.59 1.65 -14.89
CA THR A 568 60.10 1.21 -16.21
C THR A 568 59.53 -0.21 -16.14
N PRO A 569 58.33 -0.50 -16.66
CA PRO A 569 57.75 -1.85 -16.62
C PRO A 569 58.53 -2.83 -17.52
N ALA A 570 58.75 -4.06 -17.03
CA ALA A 570 59.36 -5.13 -17.82
C ALA A 570 58.38 -5.64 -18.90
N SER A 571 58.83 -5.70 -20.16
CA SER A 571 58.05 -6.16 -21.30
C SER A 571 57.85 -7.68 -21.28
N THR A 572 56.63 -8.16 -21.03
CA THR A 572 56.26 -9.57 -21.22
C THR A 572 55.79 -9.80 -22.66
N GLY A 573 56.58 -10.53 -23.43
CA GLY A 573 56.38 -10.79 -24.86
C GLY A 573 55.16 -11.67 -25.17
N ASN A 574 54.48 -11.31 -26.25
CA ASN A 574 53.32 -11.97 -26.84
C ASN A 574 53.76 -13.28 -27.53
N ARG A 575 53.31 -14.45 -27.07
CA ARG A 575 53.52 -15.73 -27.77
C ARG A 575 52.28 -16.62 -27.69
N MET A 576 51.78 -16.96 -28.89
CA MET A 576 50.84 -18.03 -29.24
C MET A 576 49.35 -17.88 -28.89
N LEU A 577 48.52 -17.70 -29.94
CA LEU A 577 47.55 -18.70 -30.41
C LEU A 577 46.77 -18.13 -31.62
N THR A 578 47.39 -18.16 -32.80
CA THR A 578 46.69 -18.20 -34.08
C THR A 578 46.70 -19.64 -34.56
N GLU A 579 45.80 -20.47 -34.05
CA GLU A 579 45.47 -21.75 -34.70
C GLU A 579 44.09 -22.23 -34.25
N SER A 580 43.36 -22.84 -35.18
CA SER A 580 41.97 -23.31 -35.11
C SER A 580 40.90 -22.22 -35.26
N LEU A 581 40.39 -22.11 -36.49
CA LEU A 581 38.96 -22.20 -36.83
C LEU A 581 38.82 -22.06 -38.35
N ASN A 582 38.99 -23.18 -39.06
CA ASN A 582 38.46 -23.35 -40.42
C ASN A 582 37.88 -24.78 -40.50
N PRO A 583 36.60 -24.97 -40.83
CA PRO A 583 35.96 -26.28 -40.81
C PRO A 583 36.09 -27.01 -42.15
N THR A 584 36.23 -28.32 -42.09
CA THR A 584 35.74 -29.28 -43.09
C THR A 584 34.92 -30.34 -42.39
#